data_AF-A0A351JWY3-F1
#
_entry.id   AF-A0A351JWY3-F1
#
_cell.length_a   1.000
_cell.length_b   1.000
_cell.length_c   1.000
_cell.angle_alpha   90.00
_cell.angle_beta   90.00
_cell.angle_gamma   90.00
#
_symmetry.space_group_name_H-M   'P 1'
#
loop_
_entity.id
_entity.type
_entity.pdbx_description
1 polymer ?
#
loop_
_entity_poly.entity_id
_entity_poly.type
_entity_poly.pdbx_seq_one_letter_code
_entity_poly.pdbx_strand_id
1 'polypeptide(L)'
;MLRMNGLSTQSHNRRHARTGHVFQERFKALLVQKETHLLEVARYIVLNPVRAGLTQGPQDWEWSSYRATARQSTSPEFLTVDWILPQFDTDPTRAARAYRAFVEHGRGGRLWDQLRCGAFLATEAFIAKLRPRLNKQADSTEILRSQRLAGRPSLAELFANAHDKAARDEQIYQAVHVHGYTLQQVANCLGLYYSTISVIAKRVAHSKQHQE
;
A
#
# COMPACT_ATOMS: atom_id res chain seq x y z
N MET A 1 -10.08 -11.10 -9.20
CA MET A 1 -9.30 -10.18 -10.05
C MET A 1 -8.76 -10.86 -11.32
N LEU A 2 -8.06 -12.00 -11.26
CA LEU A 2 -7.52 -12.68 -12.46
C LEU A 2 -8.60 -12.92 -13.54
N ARG A 3 -9.76 -13.44 -13.15
CA ARG A 3 -10.91 -13.69 -14.05
C ARG A 3 -11.41 -12.41 -14.72
N MET A 4 -11.52 -11.31 -13.99
CA MET A 4 -11.99 -10.02 -14.52
C MET A 4 -11.02 -9.50 -15.58
N ASN A 5 -9.72 -9.43 -15.28
CA ASN A 5 -8.71 -8.97 -16.24
C ASN A 5 -8.63 -9.88 -17.47
N GLY A 6 -8.76 -11.19 -17.28
CA GLY A 6 -8.80 -12.17 -18.37
C GLY A 6 -9.98 -11.91 -19.31
N LEU A 7 -11.20 -11.79 -18.77
CA LEU A 7 -12.40 -11.53 -19.57
C LEU A 7 -12.35 -10.16 -20.27
N SER A 8 -11.89 -9.11 -19.59
CA SER A 8 -11.73 -7.78 -20.19
C SER A 8 -10.69 -7.79 -21.32
N THR A 9 -9.55 -8.47 -21.13
CA THR A 9 -8.52 -8.62 -22.18
C THR A 9 -9.08 -9.35 -23.39
N GLN A 10 -9.75 -10.49 -23.19
CA GLN A 10 -10.35 -11.26 -24.28
C GLN A 10 -11.43 -10.46 -25.03
N SER A 11 -12.24 -9.69 -24.31
CA SER A 11 -13.27 -8.83 -24.92
C SER A 11 -12.64 -7.71 -25.77
N HIS A 12 -11.66 -6.99 -25.21
CA HIS A 12 -10.93 -5.93 -25.90
C HIS A 12 -10.22 -6.44 -27.16
N ASN A 13 -9.46 -7.53 -27.03
CA ASN A 13 -8.71 -8.13 -28.14
C ASN A 13 -9.64 -8.59 -29.27
N ARG A 14 -10.77 -9.25 -28.94
CA ARG A 14 -11.77 -9.63 -29.95
C ARG A 14 -12.39 -8.42 -30.64
N ARG A 15 -12.72 -7.36 -29.90
CA ARG A 15 -13.32 -6.13 -30.44
C ARG A 15 -12.38 -5.38 -31.38
N HIS A 16 -11.08 -5.39 -31.10
CA HIS A 16 -10.09 -4.60 -31.83
C HIS A 16 -9.19 -5.43 -32.76
N ALA A 17 -9.49 -6.73 -32.95
CA ALA A 17 -8.69 -7.67 -33.71
C ALA A 17 -7.20 -7.67 -33.28
N ARG A 18 -6.96 -7.59 -31.97
CA ARG A 18 -5.61 -7.60 -31.36
C ARG A 18 -5.36 -8.91 -30.62
N THR A 19 -4.10 -9.18 -30.32
CA THR A 19 -3.66 -10.30 -29.48
C THR A 19 -2.67 -9.79 -28.43
N GLY A 20 -2.40 -10.60 -27.39
CA GLY A 20 -1.47 -10.24 -26.32
C GLY A 20 -2.11 -9.57 -25.09
N HIS A 21 -1.25 -9.05 -24.22
CA HIS A 21 -1.63 -8.49 -22.92
C HIS A 21 -2.15 -7.05 -23.05
N VAL A 22 -3.30 -6.75 -22.42
CA VAL A 22 -3.88 -5.40 -22.35
C VAL A 22 -3.45 -4.65 -21.08
N PHE A 23 -3.24 -5.38 -19.98
CA PHE A 23 -2.84 -4.80 -18.70
C PHE A 23 -1.32 -4.95 -18.49
N GLN A 24 -0.67 -3.88 -18.03
CA GLN A 24 0.78 -3.84 -17.86
C GLN A 24 1.27 -4.58 -16.61
N GLU A 25 0.60 -4.38 -15.47
CA GLU A 25 0.98 -5.00 -14.20
C GLU A 25 -0.13 -5.90 -13.63
N ARG A 26 0.22 -6.73 -12.64
CA ARG A 26 -0.77 -7.43 -11.81
C ARG A 26 -1.51 -6.41 -10.96
N PHE A 27 -2.79 -6.69 -10.68
CA PHE A 27 -3.56 -5.87 -9.76
C PHE A 27 -2.89 -5.84 -8.38
N LYS A 28 -2.97 -4.68 -7.71
CA LYS A 28 -2.51 -4.51 -6.33
C LYS A 28 -3.73 -4.51 -5.42
N ALA A 29 -3.67 -5.25 -4.32
CA ALA A 29 -4.65 -5.22 -3.25
C ALA A 29 -3.97 -4.67 -2.00
N LEU A 30 -4.50 -3.56 -1.49
CA LEU A 30 -3.98 -2.88 -0.32
C LEU A 30 -5.01 -2.97 0.80
N LEU A 31 -4.56 -3.29 2.00
CA LEU A 31 -5.38 -3.21 3.19
C LEU A 31 -5.37 -1.76 3.70
N VAL A 32 -6.56 -1.18 3.81
CA VAL A 32 -6.74 0.22 4.25
C VAL A 32 -7.41 0.21 5.62
N GLN A 33 -6.76 0.81 6.62
CA GLN A 33 -7.39 1.08 7.90
C GLN A 33 -8.37 2.25 7.74
N LYS A 34 -9.64 1.97 7.98
CA LYS A 34 -10.74 2.87 7.65
C LYS A 34 -10.60 4.23 8.35
N GLU A 35 -10.35 4.22 9.65
CA GLU A 35 -10.37 5.41 10.49
C GLU A 35 -9.24 6.39 10.19
N THR A 36 -8.14 5.90 9.62
CA THR A 36 -6.91 6.68 9.44
C THR A 36 -6.62 7.00 7.98
N HIS A 37 -6.96 6.12 7.03
CA HIS A 37 -6.52 6.25 5.63
C HIS A 37 -7.66 6.24 4.62
N LEU A 38 -8.92 5.96 5.00
CA LEU A 38 -10.03 5.87 4.05
C LEU A 38 -10.19 7.16 3.22
N LEU A 39 -10.25 8.31 3.90
CA LEU A 39 -10.48 9.59 3.24
C LEU A 39 -9.33 9.94 2.29
N GLU A 40 -8.10 9.64 2.69
CA GLU A 40 -6.91 9.85 1.86
C GLU A 40 -6.91 8.98 0.60
N VAL A 41 -7.33 7.71 0.72
CA VAL A 41 -7.50 6.82 -0.43
C VAL A 41 -8.63 7.30 -1.33
N ALA A 42 -9.77 7.70 -0.76
CA ALA A 42 -10.89 8.24 -1.54
C ALA A 42 -10.49 9.51 -2.31
N ARG A 43 -9.75 10.41 -1.65
CA ARG A 43 -9.18 11.62 -2.27
C ARG A 43 -8.18 11.29 -3.37
N TYR A 44 -7.30 10.32 -3.14
CA TYR A 44 -6.35 9.84 -4.14
C TYR A 44 -7.07 9.39 -5.42
N ILE A 45 -8.10 8.56 -5.30
CA ILE A 45 -8.84 8.01 -6.44
C ILE A 45 -9.43 9.12 -7.31
N VAL A 46 -10.14 10.07 -6.71
CA VAL A 46 -10.83 11.14 -7.46
C VAL A 46 -9.87 12.16 -8.06
N LEU A 47 -8.67 12.32 -7.49
CA LEU A 47 -7.63 13.22 -8.01
C LEU A 47 -6.70 12.56 -9.04
N ASN A 48 -6.77 11.25 -9.26
CA ASN A 48 -5.90 10.57 -10.23
C ASN A 48 -6.00 11.14 -11.66
N PRO A 49 -7.19 11.44 -12.21
CA PRO A 49 -7.30 12.06 -13.53
C PRO A 49 -6.62 13.42 -13.61
N VAL A 50 -6.74 14.24 -12.56
CA VAL A 50 -6.09 15.55 -12.46
C VAL A 50 -4.56 15.39 -12.41
N ARG A 51 -4.07 14.48 -11.58
CA ARG A 51 -2.63 14.19 -11.45
C ARG A 51 -2.02 13.62 -12.73
N ALA A 52 -2.81 12.88 -13.51
CA ALA A 52 -2.43 12.37 -14.81
C ALA A 52 -2.49 13.45 -15.92
N GLY A 53 -2.92 14.67 -15.60
CA GLY A 53 -3.07 15.76 -16.56
C GLY A 53 -4.25 15.58 -17.54
N LEU A 54 -5.18 14.67 -17.24
CA LEU A 54 -6.34 14.38 -18.10
C LEU A 54 -7.45 15.42 -17.94
N THR A 55 -7.56 16.03 -16.75
CA THR A 55 -8.56 17.06 -16.43
C THR A 55 -7.99 18.14 -15.51
N GLN A 56 -8.66 19.31 -15.46
CA GLN A 56 -8.27 20.42 -14.57
C GLN A 56 -8.81 20.25 -13.15
N GLY A 57 -9.98 19.62 -13.02
CA GLY A 57 -10.57 19.26 -11.74
C GLY A 57 -11.19 17.85 -11.73
N PRO A 58 -11.47 17.33 -10.52
CA PRO A 58 -12.13 16.02 -10.37
C PRO A 58 -13.58 16.02 -10.88
N GLN A 59 -14.25 17.18 -10.92
CA GLN A 59 -15.61 17.31 -11.47
C GLN A 59 -15.69 17.09 -12.98
N ASP A 60 -14.60 17.35 -13.71
CA ASP A 60 -14.55 17.24 -15.16
C ASP A 60 -14.36 15.79 -15.62
N TRP A 61 -14.06 14.87 -14.69
CA TRP A 61 -13.88 13.45 -14.98
C TRP A 61 -15.16 12.66 -14.72
N GLU A 62 -15.91 12.42 -15.78
CA GLU A 62 -17.23 11.77 -15.72
C GLU A 62 -17.17 10.31 -15.27
N TRP A 63 -16.03 9.63 -15.49
CA TRP A 63 -15.82 8.23 -15.12
C TRP A 63 -15.36 8.07 -13.66
N SER A 64 -15.93 8.86 -12.74
CA SER A 64 -15.73 8.73 -11.30
C SER A 64 -17.01 8.99 -10.52
N SER A 65 -17.06 8.51 -9.27
CA SER A 65 -18.14 8.81 -8.33
C SER A 65 -18.08 10.22 -7.75
N TYR A 66 -17.07 11.03 -8.09
CA TYR A 66 -16.84 12.32 -7.44
C TYR A 66 -18.05 13.25 -7.51
N ARG A 67 -18.68 13.41 -8.69
CA ARG A 67 -19.84 14.29 -8.86
C ARG A 67 -21.01 13.90 -7.94
N ALA A 68 -21.28 12.60 -7.81
CA ALA A 68 -22.31 12.09 -6.92
C ALA A 68 -21.92 12.29 -5.44
N THR A 69 -20.70 11.94 -5.05
CA THR A 69 -20.22 12.13 -3.66
C THR A 69 -20.17 13.60 -3.26
N ALA A 70 -19.78 14.49 -4.18
CA ALA A 70 -19.75 15.95 -3.99
C ALA A 70 -21.14 16.60 -4.05
N ARG A 71 -22.22 15.81 -4.24
CA ARG A 71 -23.61 16.26 -4.42
C ARG A 71 -23.77 17.27 -5.57
N GLN A 72 -23.03 17.08 -6.65
CA GLN A 72 -23.17 17.81 -7.92
C GLN A 72 -24.03 17.06 -8.94
N SER A 73 -24.34 15.79 -8.67
CA SER A 73 -25.26 14.96 -9.45
C SER A 73 -26.03 14.01 -8.52
N THR A 74 -27.13 13.47 -9.01
CA THR A 74 -27.86 12.39 -8.33
C THR A 74 -26.94 11.17 -8.17
N SER A 75 -26.93 10.57 -6.97
CA SER A 75 -26.22 9.31 -6.76
C SER A 75 -27.02 8.17 -7.38
N PRO A 76 -26.41 7.33 -8.24
CA PRO A 76 -27.03 6.10 -8.68
C PRO A 76 -27.33 5.17 -7.49
N GLU A 77 -28.34 4.31 -7.61
CA GLU A 77 -28.75 3.39 -6.53
C GLU A 77 -27.64 2.43 -6.10
N PHE A 78 -26.76 2.05 -7.04
CA PHE A 78 -25.62 1.18 -6.75
C PHE A 78 -24.44 1.88 -6.06
N LEU A 79 -24.50 3.20 -5.86
CA LEU A 79 -23.41 3.99 -5.29
C LEU A 79 -23.74 4.44 -3.86
N THR A 80 -23.00 3.90 -2.90
CA THR A 80 -23.05 4.34 -1.50
C THR A 80 -22.06 5.47 -1.25
N VAL A 81 -22.56 6.63 -0.84
CA VAL A 81 -21.73 7.80 -0.44
C VAL A 81 -21.61 7.95 1.08
N ASP A 82 -22.41 7.19 1.83
CA ASP A 82 -22.60 7.33 3.28
C ASP A 82 -21.44 6.78 4.12
N TRP A 83 -20.40 6.24 3.49
CA TRP A 83 -19.14 5.88 4.18
C TRP A 83 -18.14 7.03 4.20
N ILE A 84 -18.33 8.03 3.35
CA ILE A 84 -17.43 9.16 3.17
C ILE A 84 -18.03 10.42 3.79
N LEU A 85 -19.26 10.80 3.41
CA LEU A 85 -19.83 12.08 3.82
C LEU A 85 -19.99 12.24 5.34
N PRO A 86 -20.47 11.23 6.09
CA PRO A 86 -20.62 11.35 7.54
C PRO A 86 -19.30 11.51 8.32
N GLN A 87 -18.15 11.29 7.68
CA GLN A 87 -16.83 11.56 8.28
C GLN A 87 -16.52 13.07 8.37
N PHE A 88 -17.28 13.91 7.65
CA PHE A 88 -17.07 15.36 7.62
C PHE A 88 -18.09 16.12 8.45
N ASP A 89 -19.38 15.77 8.36
CA ASP A 89 -20.47 16.40 9.11
C ASP A 89 -21.68 15.45 9.10
N THR A 90 -22.57 15.59 10.08
CA THR A 90 -23.86 14.88 10.10
C THR A 90 -24.88 15.52 9.15
N ASP A 91 -24.75 16.83 8.88
CA ASP A 91 -25.55 17.51 7.86
C ASP A 91 -24.99 17.23 6.46
N PRO A 92 -25.79 16.67 5.54
CA PRO A 92 -25.28 16.25 4.25
C PRO A 92 -24.78 17.40 3.35
N THR A 93 -25.30 18.61 3.51
CA THR A 93 -24.89 19.78 2.72
C THR A 93 -23.54 20.30 3.19
N ARG A 94 -23.35 20.43 4.51
CA ARG A 94 -22.07 20.78 5.12
C ARG A 94 -21.02 19.71 4.85
N ALA A 95 -21.38 18.43 4.97
CA ALA A 95 -20.50 17.31 4.66
C ALA A 95 -20.00 17.37 3.20
N ALA A 96 -20.88 17.58 2.23
CA ALA A 96 -20.49 17.69 0.83
C ALA A 96 -19.60 18.91 0.54
N ARG A 97 -19.83 20.04 1.24
CA ARG A 97 -18.95 21.22 1.15
C ARG A 97 -17.56 20.92 1.72
N ALA A 98 -17.50 20.31 2.90
CA ALA A 98 -16.25 19.92 3.54
C ALA A 98 -15.48 18.86 2.71
N TYR A 99 -16.18 17.88 2.14
CA TYR A 99 -15.60 16.90 1.22
C TYR A 99 -14.95 17.56 -0.01
N ARG A 100 -15.65 18.50 -0.66
CA ARG A 100 -15.10 19.26 -1.80
C ARG A 100 -13.83 20.00 -1.41
N ALA A 101 -13.85 20.70 -0.27
CA ALA A 101 -12.67 21.37 0.25
C ALA A 101 -11.53 20.38 0.51
N PHE A 102 -11.80 19.26 1.19
CA PHE A 102 -10.81 18.23 1.50
C PHE A 102 -10.13 17.65 0.25
N VAL A 103 -10.90 17.40 -0.81
CA VAL A 103 -10.38 16.92 -2.10
C VAL A 103 -9.49 17.99 -2.74
N GLU A 104 -9.93 19.24 -2.77
CA GLU A 104 -9.17 20.35 -3.36
C GLU A 104 -7.80 20.56 -2.69
N HIS A 105 -7.73 20.43 -1.36
CA HIS A 105 -6.45 20.51 -0.61
C HIS A 105 -5.48 19.34 -0.91
N GLY A 106 -5.93 18.26 -1.56
CA GLY A 106 -5.15 17.04 -1.76
C GLY A 106 -4.30 16.98 -3.04
N ARG A 107 -4.23 18.06 -3.83
CA ARG A 107 -3.59 18.07 -5.15
C ARG A 107 -2.11 17.61 -5.14
N GLY A 108 -1.40 17.79 -4.01
CA GLY A 108 0.00 17.35 -3.83
C GLY A 108 0.23 16.14 -2.91
N GLY A 109 -0.82 15.41 -2.50
CA GLY A 109 -0.70 14.37 -1.48
C GLY A 109 0.12 13.13 -1.90
N ARG A 110 1.05 12.69 -1.06
CA ARG A 110 1.88 11.50 -1.26
C ARG A 110 1.35 10.27 -0.48
N LEU A 111 0.19 9.76 -0.88
CA LEU A 111 -0.43 8.58 -0.26
C LEU A 111 0.54 7.38 -0.19
N TRP A 112 1.33 7.21 -1.24
CA TRP A 112 2.26 6.10 -1.37
C TRP A 112 3.41 6.12 -0.34
N ASP A 113 3.74 7.29 0.23
CA ASP A 113 4.75 7.39 1.30
C ASP A 113 4.25 6.75 2.62
N GLN A 114 2.93 6.66 2.77
CA GLN A 114 2.28 6.04 3.93
C GLN A 114 2.16 4.52 3.76
N LEU A 115 2.47 3.99 2.56
CA LEU A 115 2.38 2.56 2.28
C LEU A 115 3.43 1.79 3.10
N ARG A 116 2.96 0.88 3.94
CA ARG A 116 3.78 -0.03 4.73
C ARG A 116 3.81 -1.40 4.09
N CYS A 117 5.01 -2.01 4.06
CA CYS A 117 5.26 -3.34 3.51
C CYS A 117 4.71 -3.57 2.08
N GLY A 118 4.54 -2.50 1.29
CA GLY A 118 3.98 -2.58 -0.07
C GLY A 118 2.50 -2.99 -0.13
N ALA A 119 1.78 -3.03 1.00
CA ALA A 119 0.46 -3.65 1.07
C ALA A 119 -0.50 -3.03 2.09
N PHE A 120 -0.05 -2.16 3.00
CA PHE A 120 -0.87 -1.64 4.09
C PHE A 120 -0.86 -0.11 4.12
N LEU A 121 -2.04 0.49 4.16
CA LEU A 121 -2.26 1.88 4.52
C LEU A 121 -2.94 1.86 5.90
N ALA A 122 -2.13 1.69 6.93
CA ALA A 122 -2.57 1.47 8.30
C ALA A 122 -1.47 1.87 9.29
N THR A 123 -1.84 2.09 10.55
CA THR A 123 -0.86 2.36 11.62
C THR A 123 -0.10 1.10 12.03
N GLU A 124 1.09 1.27 12.60
CA GLU A 124 1.89 0.16 13.15
C GLU A 124 1.11 -0.65 14.19
N ALA A 125 0.37 0.02 15.07
CA ALA A 125 -0.47 -0.63 16.07
C ALA A 125 -1.57 -1.51 15.44
N PHE A 126 -2.13 -1.08 14.31
CA PHE A 126 -3.13 -1.87 13.58
C PHE A 126 -2.50 -3.09 12.91
N ILE A 127 -1.32 -2.91 12.27
CA ILE A 127 -0.57 -4.02 11.68
C ILE A 127 -0.16 -5.04 12.74
N ALA A 128 0.32 -4.57 13.91
CA ALA A 128 0.68 -5.41 15.05
C ALA A 128 -0.47 -6.33 15.49
N LYS A 129 -1.70 -5.80 15.55
CA LYS A 129 -2.91 -6.59 15.85
C LYS A 129 -3.22 -7.64 14.78
N LEU A 130 -2.85 -7.39 13.52
CA LEU A 130 -3.06 -8.33 12.41
C LEU A 130 -1.94 -9.37 12.25
N ARG A 131 -0.75 -9.13 12.82
CA ARG A 131 0.43 -10.02 12.70
C ARG A 131 0.11 -11.52 12.89
N PRO A 132 -0.66 -11.95 13.92
CA PRO A 132 -0.94 -13.37 14.11
C PRO A 132 -1.71 -14.01 12.95
N ARG A 133 -2.54 -13.24 12.24
CA ARG A 133 -3.28 -13.72 11.06
C ARG A 133 -2.41 -13.71 9.81
N LEU A 134 -1.58 -12.68 9.67
CA LEU A 134 -0.66 -12.55 8.54
C LEU A 134 0.41 -13.65 8.55
N ASN A 135 0.95 -13.98 9.72
CA ASN A 135 2.01 -14.99 9.85
C ASN A 135 1.50 -16.41 9.52
N LYS A 136 0.21 -16.71 9.72
CA LYS A 136 -0.38 -17.98 9.30
C LYS A 136 -0.36 -18.20 7.79
N GLN A 137 -0.20 -17.13 7.02
CA GLN A 137 -0.15 -17.16 5.56
C GLN A 137 1.27 -16.89 5.01
N ALA A 138 2.29 -16.87 5.87
CA ALA A 138 3.67 -16.54 5.51
C ALA A 138 4.31 -17.51 4.51
N ASP A 139 3.78 -18.74 4.41
CA ASP A 139 4.29 -19.78 3.50
C ASP A 139 3.45 -19.97 2.24
N SER A 140 2.38 -19.18 2.05
CA SER A 140 1.53 -19.29 0.87
C SER A 140 2.29 -18.93 -0.42
N THR A 141 2.38 -19.85 -1.36
CA THR A 141 3.01 -19.59 -2.66
C THR A 141 2.17 -18.67 -3.56
N GLU A 142 0.88 -18.50 -3.24
CA GLU A 142 -0.05 -17.64 -4.00
C GLU A 142 0.10 -16.15 -3.64
N ILE A 143 0.70 -15.84 -2.49
CA ILE A 143 0.84 -14.47 -1.98
C ILE A 143 2.23 -13.92 -2.32
N LEU A 144 2.27 -12.69 -2.83
CA LEU A 144 3.53 -12.02 -3.15
C LEU A 144 4.43 -11.93 -1.91
N ARG A 145 5.73 -12.14 -2.08
CA ARG A 145 6.70 -12.15 -0.96
C ARG A 145 6.60 -10.90 -0.08
N SER A 146 6.42 -9.72 -0.67
CA SER A 146 6.23 -8.47 0.08
C SER A 146 4.99 -8.46 0.97
N GLN A 147 3.89 -9.06 0.51
CA GLN A 147 2.64 -9.20 1.25
C GLN A 147 2.71 -10.28 2.34
N ARG A 148 3.50 -11.34 2.14
CA ARG A 148 3.77 -12.36 3.17
C ARG A 148 4.54 -11.79 4.35
N LEU A 149 5.48 -10.90 4.04
CA LEU A 149 6.33 -10.23 5.03
C LEU A 149 5.65 -9.02 5.69
N ALA A 150 4.36 -8.81 5.45
CA ALA A 150 3.55 -7.80 6.09
C ALA A 150 3.58 -7.83 7.63
N GLY A 151 3.59 -9.04 8.19
CA GLY A 151 3.57 -9.27 9.63
C GLY A 151 4.94 -9.19 10.30
N ARG A 152 6.00 -8.87 9.56
CA ARG A 152 7.37 -8.85 10.09
C ARG A 152 7.55 -7.84 11.22
N PRO A 153 8.44 -8.09 12.19
CA PRO A 153 8.85 -7.09 13.17
C PRO A 153 9.46 -5.87 12.46
N SER A 154 9.24 -4.69 13.03
CA SER A 154 9.89 -3.45 12.62
C SER A 154 11.40 -3.54 12.86
N LEU A 155 12.19 -2.72 12.17
CA LEU A 155 13.64 -2.67 12.43
C LEU A 155 13.93 -2.25 13.87
N ALA A 156 13.15 -1.32 14.44
CA ALA A 156 13.29 -0.93 15.84
C ALA A 156 13.06 -2.12 16.79
N GLU A 157 12.02 -2.95 16.55
CA GLU A 157 11.77 -4.16 17.35
C GLU A 157 12.89 -5.20 17.18
N LEU A 158 13.39 -5.40 15.96
CA LEU A 158 14.49 -6.34 15.69
C LEU A 158 15.78 -5.94 16.41
N PHE A 159 16.10 -4.65 16.43
CA PHE A 159 17.32 -4.13 17.02
C PHE A 159 17.18 -3.72 18.49
N ALA A 160 15.98 -3.81 19.09
CA ALA A 160 15.73 -3.38 20.47
C ALA A 160 16.65 -4.05 21.50
N ASN A 161 16.99 -5.33 21.28
CA ASN A 161 17.81 -6.13 22.19
C ASN A 161 19.23 -6.41 21.64
N ALA A 162 19.64 -5.74 20.56
CA ALA A 162 20.94 -5.96 19.92
C ALA A 162 22.04 -5.14 20.61
N HIS A 163 22.41 -5.53 21.83
CA HIS A 163 23.33 -4.76 22.68
C HIS A 163 24.81 -4.98 22.39
N ASP A 164 25.16 -6.05 21.66
CA ASP A 164 26.53 -6.35 21.27
C ASP A 164 26.69 -6.51 19.75
N LYS A 165 27.95 -6.57 19.31
CA LYS A 165 28.29 -6.68 17.87
C LYS A 165 27.77 -7.97 17.26
N ALA A 166 27.81 -9.09 17.97
CA ALA A 166 27.38 -10.38 17.44
C ALA A 166 25.85 -10.41 17.28
N ALA A 167 25.11 -9.96 18.28
CA ALA A 167 23.68 -9.80 18.26
C ALA A 167 23.24 -8.84 17.15
N ARG A 168 23.90 -7.69 17.00
CA ARG A 168 23.62 -6.75 15.90
C ARG A 168 23.83 -7.40 14.52
N ASP A 169 24.93 -8.11 14.34
CA ASP A 169 25.27 -8.73 13.07
C ASP A 169 24.29 -9.88 12.73
N GLU A 170 23.82 -10.64 13.72
CA GLU A 170 22.72 -11.60 13.58
C GLU A 170 21.40 -10.90 13.21
N GLN A 171 21.04 -9.80 13.87
CA GLN A 171 19.81 -9.07 13.54
C GLN A 171 19.86 -8.42 12.16
N ILE A 172 21.03 -8.00 11.68
CA ILE A 172 21.23 -7.58 10.28
C ILE A 172 20.90 -8.74 9.32
N TYR A 173 21.38 -9.95 9.62
CA TYR A 173 21.05 -11.13 8.82
C TYR A 173 19.54 -11.43 8.83
N GLN A 174 18.93 -11.46 10.02
CA GLN A 174 17.49 -11.71 10.16
C GLN A 174 16.66 -10.66 9.40
N ALA A 175 17.01 -9.38 9.52
CA ALA A 175 16.32 -8.29 8.83
C ALA A 175 16.34 -8.47 7.30
N VAL A 176 17.50 -8.81 6.72
CA VAL A 176 17.67 -8.88 5.26
C VAL A 176 17.16 -10.20 4.69
N HIS A 177 17.59 -11.33 5.26
CA HIS A 177 17.37 -12.66 4.65
C HIS A 177 16.03 -13.27 5.05
N VAL A 178 15.62 -13.10 6.32
CA VAL A 178 14.38 -13.68 6.83
C VAL A 178 13.22 -12.71 6.65
N HIS A 179 13.39 -11.47 7.09
CA HIS A 179 12.32 -10.47 7.06
C HIS A 179 12.27 -9.65 5.78
N GLY A 180 13.24 -9.76 4.87
CA GLY A 180 13.22 -9.15 3.54
C GLY A 180 13.27 -7.62 3.53
N TYR A 181 13.91 -6.99 4.53
CA TYR A 181 14.22 -5.57 4.49
C TYR A 181 15.29 -5.30 3.43
N THR A 182 15.22 -4.14 2.78
CA THR A 182 16.29 -3.73 1.88
C THR A 182 17.53 -3.37 2.69
N LEU A 183 18.71 -3.61 2.12
CA LEU A 183 19.98 -3.20 2.74
C LEU A 183 19.99 -1.70 3.06
N GLN A 184 19.36 -0.87 2.23
CA GLN A 184 19.23 0.57 2.47
C GLN A 184 18.33 0.90 3.68
N GLN A 185 17.23 0.17 3.87
CA GLN A 185 16.36 0.36 5.04
C GLN A 185 17.11 0.04 6.34
N VAL A 186 17.87 -1.06 6.36
CA VAL A 186 18.68 -1.46 7.52
C VAL A 186 19.81 -0.46 7.76
N ALA A 187 20.51 -0.05 6.69
CA ALA A 187 21.57 0.97 6.73
C ALA A 187 21.09 2.28 7.35
N ASN A 188 19.96 2.80 6.87
CA ASN A 188 19.34 4.02 7.39
C ASN A 188 18.95 3.89 8.87
N CYS A 189 18.42 2.73 9.27
CA CYS A 189 18.03 2.49 10.66
C CYS A 189 19.22 2.47 11.62
N LEU A 190 20.36 1.93 11.19
CA LEU A 190 21.55 1.79 12.03
C LEU A 190 22.55 2.96 11.89
N GLY A 191 22.30 3.89 10.96
CA GLY A 191 23.26 4.95 10.62
C GLY A 191 24.55 4.40 10.00
N LEU A 192 24.49 3.26 9.31
CA LEU A 192 25.64 2.60 8.68
C LEU A 192 25.58 2.71 7.16
N TYR A 193 26.70 2.50 6.47
CA TYR A 193 26.74 2.44 5.02
C TYR A 193 26.13 1.13 4.49
N TYR A 194 25.44 1.21 3.34
CA TYR A 194 24.86 0.06 2.62
C TYR A 194 25.87 -1.10 2.46
N SER A 195 27.11 -0.78 2.09
CA SER A 195 28.19 -1.76 1.87
C SER A 195 28.51 -2.54 3.14
N THR A 196 28.45 -1.88 4.30
CA THR A 196 28.71 -2.49 5.60
C THR A 196 27.61 -3.51 5.93
N ILE A 197 26.35 -3.15 5.73
CA ILE A 197 25.22 -4.07 5.92
C ILE A 197 25.34 -5.27 4.99
N SER A 198 25.69 -5.04 3.71
CA SER A 198 25.86 -6.11 2.72
C SER A 198 26.94 -7.12 3.14
N VAL A 199 28.10 -6.64 3.58
CA VAL A 199 29.21 -7.50 4.02
C VAL A 199 28.83 -8.29 5.26
N ILE A 200 28.20 -7.66 6.26
CA ILE A 200 27.79 -8.32 7.50
C ILE A 200 26.77 -9.42 7.19
N ALA A 201 25.70 -9.10 6.43
CA ALA A 201 24.65 -10.06 6.10
C ALA A 201 25.21 -11.29 5.36
N LYS A 202 26.12 -11.09 4.39
CA LYS A 202 26.79 -12.20 3.68
C LYS A 202 27.66 -13.04 4.60
N ARG A 203 28.45 -12.41 5.47
CA ARG A 203 29.34 -13.13 6.40
C ARG A 203 28.55 -14.03 7.34
N VAL A 204 27.48 -13.50 7.95
CA VAL A 204 26.62 -14.30 8.85
C VAL A 204 25.92 -15.43 8.11
N ALA A 205 25.44 -15.19 6.87
CA ALA A 205 24.85 -16.22 6.04
C ALA A 205 25.82 -17.39 5.77
N HIS A 206 27.07 -17.09 5.43
CA HIS A 206 28.11 -18.11 5.24
C HIS A 206 28.43 -18.89 6.52
N SER A 207 28.52 -18.23 7.68
CA SER A 207 28.76 -18.91 8.94
C SER A 207 27.66 -19.92 9.31
N LYS A 208 26.40 -19.63 8.97
CA LYS A 208 25.27 -20.54 9.22
C LYS A 208 25.25 -21.74 8.27
N GLN A 209 25.65 -21.56 7.01
CA GLN A 209 25.74 -22.67 6.03
C GLN A 209 26.81 -23.71 6.37
N HIS A 210 27.80 -23.37 7.20
CA HIS A 210 28.85 -24.29 7.65
C HIS A 210 28.56 -24.95 9.01
N GLN A 211 27.42 -24.64 9.62
CA GLN A 211 26.99 -25.21 10.90
C GLN A 211 25.83 -26.22 10.77
N GLU A 212 25.23 -26.33 9.58
CA GLU A 212 24.26 -27.37 9.18
C GLU A 212 24.97 -28.49 8.39
#